data_AF-A0A537SLI2-F1
#
_entry.id   AF-A0A537SLI2-F1
#
_cell.length_a   1.000
_cell.length_b   1.000
_cell.length_c   1.000
_cell.angle_alpha   90.00
_cell.angle_beta   90.00
_cell.angle_gamma   90.00
#
_symmetry.space_group_name_H-M   'P 1'
#
loop_
_entity.id
_entity.type
_entity.pdbx_description
1 polymer ?
#
loop_
_entity_poly.entity_id
_entity_poly.type
_entity_poly.pdbx_seq_one_letter_code
_entity_poly.pdbx_strand_id
1 'polypeptide(L)' 'MLYHFACLDAHDNAASTEEIDARSLIDAIAKAHMMLKSRPHHETVEVWLGNSLAYRARKDRAAA' A
#
# COMPACT_ATOMS: atom_id res chain seq x y z
N MET A 1 5.22 15.22 -0.46
CA MET A 1 4.29 15.04 0.68
C MET A 1 4.59 13.68 1.27
N LEU A 2 4.68 13.60 2.59
CA LEU A 2 4.98 12.33 3.26
C LEU A 2 3.72 11.48 3.35
N TYR A 3 3.78 10.27 2.83
CA TYR A 3 2.72 9.27 2.91
C TYR A 3 3.23 8.06 3.68
N HIS A 4 2.35 7.47 4.48
CA HIS A 4 2.66 6.27 5.24
C HIS A 4 2.01 5.06 4.57
N PHE A 5 2.82 4.06 4.22
CA PHE A 5 2.41 2.86 3.52
C PHE A 5 2.38 1.71 4.50
N ALA A 6 1.21 1.14 4.78
CA ALA A 6 1.07 -0.08 5.56
C ALA A 6 0.88 -1.26 4.60
N CYS A 7 1.86 -2.15 4.55
CA CYS A 7 1.78 -3.40 3.81
C CYS A 7 1.19 -4.47 4.72
N LEU A 8 0.01 -4.98 4.37
CA LEU A 8 -0.69 -5.99 5.14
C LEU A 8 -0.50 -7.39 4.54
N ASP A 9 -0.46 -8.38 5.41
CA ASP A 9 -0.47 -9.79 5.02
C ASP A 9 -1.89 -10.27 4.60
N ALA A 10 -2.03 -11.57 4.36
CA ALA A 10 -3.30 -12.20 3.99
C ALA A 10 -4.38 -12.14 5.10
N HIS A 11 -4.00 -11.81 6.33
CA HIS A 11 -4.88 -11.68 7.48
C HIS A 11 -5.16 -10.21 7.83
N ASP A 12 -4.82 -9.27 6.94
CA ASP A 12 -4.89 -7.82 7.15
C ASP A 12 -4.04 -7.31 8.34
N ASN A 13 -3.05 -8.08 8.80
CA ASN A 13 -2.11 -7.60 9.81
C ASN A 13 -1.02 -6.77 9.15
N ALA A 14 -0.64 -5.65 9.79
CA ALA A 14 0.49 -4.85 9.32
C ALA A 14 1.78 -5.66 9.41
N ALA A 15 2.28 -6.10 8.26
CA ALA A 15 3.52 -6.86 8.13
C ALA A 15 4.73 -5.94 7.97
N SER A 16 4.53 -4.77 7.34
CA SER A 16 5.55 -3.73 7.21
C SER A 16 4.90 -2.36 7.10
N THR A 17 5.62 -1.33 7.56
CA THR A 17 5.22 0.07 7.43
C THR A 17 6.39 0.90 6.91
N GLU A 18 6.14 1.76 5.93
CA GLU A 18 7.15 2.61 5.31
C GLU A 18 6.64 4.04 5.10
N GLU A 19 7.48 5.02 5.37
CA GLU A 19 7.21 6.41 5.01
C GLU A 19 7.85 6.73 3.67
N ILE A 20 7.05 7.21 2.73
CA ILE A 20 7.47 7.47 1.35
C ILE A 20 7.10 8.90 0.99
N ASP A 21 8.09 9.68 0.57
CA ASP A 21 7.83 10.97 -0.06
C ASP A 21 7.34 10.74 -1.51
N ALA A 22 6.19 11.34 -1.82
CA ALA A 22 5.59 11.33 -3.14
C ALA A 22 5.13 12.73 -3.53
N ARG A 23 5.19 13.01 -4.84
CA ARG A 23 4.84 14.34 -5.37
C ARG A 23 3.34 14.61 -5.34
N SER A 24 2.52 13.55 -5.36
CA SER A 24 1.07 13.61 -5.31
C SER A 24 0.48 12.30 -4.77
N LEU A 25 -0.81 12.29 -4.45
CA LEU A 25 -1.52 11.06 -4.06
C LEU A 25 -1.51 10.03 -5.18
N ILE A 26 -1.62 10.45 -6.45
CA ILE A 26 -1.58 9.55 -7.61
C ILE A 26 -0.21 8.85 -7.71
N ASP A 27 0.88 9.58 -7.46
CA ASP A 27 2.24 9.02 -7.42
C ASP A 27 2.38 8.00 -6.27
N ALA A 28 1.81 8.30 -5.10
CA ALA A 28 1.79 7.36 -3.97
C ALA A 28 0.99 6.09 -4.30
N ILE A 29 -0.17 6.21 -4.95
CA ILE A 29 -0.99 5.07 -5.38
C ILE A 29 -0.23 4.21 -6.40
N ALA A 30 0.44 4.82 -7.38
CA ALA A 30 1.25 4.09 -8.34
C ALA A 30 2.35 3.27 -7.65
N LYS A 31 3.03 3.86 -6.66
CA LYS A 31 4.02 3.15 -5.83
C LYS A 31 3.40 2.00 -5.04
N ALA A 32 2.20 2.17 -4.47
CA ALA A 32 1.51 1.10 -3.74
C ALA A 32 1.27 -0.12 -4.62
N HIS A 33 0.83 0.09 -5.86
CA HIS A 33 0.68 -0.99 -6.84
C HIS A 33 2.02 -1.64 -7.21
N MET A 34 3.11 -0.86 -7.32
CA MET A 34 4.45 -1.43 -7.54
C MET A 34 4.92 -2.27 -6.34
N MET A 35 4.60 -1.87 -5.11
CA MET A 35 4.90 -2.65 -3.91
C MET A 35 4.14 -3.98 -3.90
N LEU A 36 2.85 -3.97 -4.23
CA LEU A 36 2.06 -5.20 -4.35
C LEU A 36 2.60 -6.15 -5.42
N LYS A 37 3.11 -5.62 -6.54
CA LYS A 37 3.72 -6.43 -7.60
C LYS A 37 5.09 -7.01 -7.21
N SER A 38 5.91 -6.24 -6.48
CA SER A 38 7.28 -6.63 -6.11
C SER A 38 7.36 -7.45 -4.83
N ARG A 39 6.33 -7.41 -3.97
CA ARG A 39 6.33 -8.05 -2.65
C ARG A 39 5.26 -9.14 -2.58
N PRO A 40 5.61 -10.39 -2.94
CA PRO A 40 4.63 -11.47 -3.04
C PRO A 40 3.98 -11.83 -1.70
N HIS A 41 4.59 -11.47 -0.56
CA HIS A 41 4.06 -11.76 0.77
C HIS A 41 3.04 -10.74 1.29
N HIS A 42 2.90 -9.58 0.65
CA HIS A 42 1.90 -8.58 1.03
C HIS A 42 0.71 -8.66 0.09
N GLU A 43 -0.50 -8.78 0.67
CA GLU A 43 -1.74 -8.90 -0.09
C GLU A 43 -2.47 -7.56 -0.20
N THR A 44 -2.23 -6.66 0.74
CA THR A 44 -2.85 -5.33 0.78
C THR A 44 -1.77 -4.28 1.01
N VAL A 45 -1.90 -3.12 0.37
CA VAL A 45 -1.15 -1.92 0.73
C VAL A 45 -2.14 -0.79 0.99
N GLU A 46 -2.04 -0.19 2.15
CA GLU A 46 -2.77 1.01 2.54
C GLU A 46 -1.86 2.22 2.48
N VAL A 47 -2.35 3.30 1.88
CA VAL A 47 -1.66 4.59 1.79
C VAL A 47 -2.39 5.58 2.69
N TRP A 48 -1.64 6.11 3.65
CA TRP A 48 -2.12 7.01 4.69
C TRP A 48 -1.51 8.40 4.50
N LEU A 49 -2.32 9.43 4.72
CA LEU A 49 -1.88 10.82 4.78
C LEU A 49 -2.16 11.34 6.20
N GLY A 50 -1.12 11.36 7.03
CA GLY A 50 -1.30 11.51 8.47
C GLY A 50 -2.13 10.34 9.02
N ASN A 51 -3.19 10.65 9.76
CA ASN A 51 -4.07 9.65 10.37
C ASN A 51 -5.26 9.24 9.47
N SER A 52 -5.30 9.76 8.24
CA SER A 52 -6.40 9.49 7.31
C SER A 52 -5.98 8.46 6.27
N LEU A 53 -6.75 7.38 6.13
CA LEU A 53 -6.59 6.41 5.05
C LEU A 53 -6.98 7.10 3.73
N ALA A 54 -6.02 7.31 2.85
CA ALA A 54 -6.23 7.96 1.56
C ALA A 54 -6.56 6.95 0.45
N TYR A 55 -5.97 5.75 0.53
CA TYR A 55 -6.18 4.71 -0.48
C TYR A 55 -5.84 3.32 0.07
N ARG A 56 -6.52 2.28 -0.43
CA ARG A 56 -6.24 0.88 -0.12
C ARG A 56 -6.26 0.07 -1.42
N ALA A 57 -5.15 -0.55 -1.76
CA ALA A 57 -5.06 -1.54 -2.83
C ALA A 57 -4.94 -2.94 -2.25
N ARG A 58 -5.67 -3.87 -2.83
CA ARG A 58 -5.44 -5.31 -2.65
C ARG A 58 -4.87 -5.88 -3.93
N LYS A 59 -4.09 -6.96 -3.83
CA LYS A 59 -3.89 -7.82 -4.99
C LYS A 59 -5.27 -8.30 -5.42
N ASP A 60 -5.60 -8.08 -6.68
CA ASP A 60 -6.67 -8.85 -7.29
C ASP A 60 -6.24 -10.31 -7.21
N ARG A 61 -6.84 -11.06 -6.29
CA ARG A 61 -6.87 -12.50 -6.38
C ARG A 61 -7.72 -12.75 -7.62
N ALA A 62 -7.08 -12.74 -8.79
CA ALA A 62 -7.68 -13.17 -10.03
C ALA A 62 -8.41 -14.47 -9.68
N ALA A 63 -9.74 -14.45 -9.79
CA ALA A 63 -10.57 -15.61 -9.54
C ALA A 63 -10.05 -16.71 -10.46
N ALA A 64 -9.28 -17.64 -9.88
CA ALA A 64 -8.85 -18.87 -10.53
C ALA A 64 -9.99 -19.89 -10.45
#